data_AF-A0A0Q4DIH0-F1
#
_entry.id   AF-A0A0Q4DIH0-F1
#
_cell.length_a   1.000
_cell.length_b   1.000
_cell.length_c   1.000
_cell.angle_alpha   90.00
_cell.angle_beta   90.00
_cell.angle_gamma   90.00
#
_symmetry.space_group_name_H-M   'P 1'
#
loop_
_entity.id
_entity.type
_entity.pdbx_description
1 polymer ?
#
loop_
_entity_poly.entity_id
_entity_poly.type
_entity_poly.pdbx_seq_one_letter_code
_entity_poly.pdbx_strand_id
1 'polypeptide(L)'
;MQRLRAELSNLQIDKNSTDQKNLLLKNQNDALSKYQDILNVQTECEYLLKKAEKDSIRLKERAQLELDSAQQQAKETRRLTKELAEKKTREVELLYENAVRESKRIIDTAEYKAEAIGGDAYRSLREFGEIADRIKAMKNVIKGYGNEYIIPAYTLLDELAEDFSHKEAGENLKKLRQNNKLMIVSRQAGICEYVDEYRRNIAIDFVVDAYNGKVETILASVKKDNYGILKQKIDDAFQLVNFNGEAFRKARISTVYHEARLEELKWAVVAQELKWQEQEEQRQIREQIREEEKARKEFEKAIKDAEKEEQTLKRLIEKAESQVAKANEEQKMFLQQQLDELQNRLEHAEEKNQRAISMAQQTRRGNVYIISNIGSFGEDVYKIGMTRRLEPLDRVRELGDASVPFEFDVHAMIYSDDAPALERQLHKKFLRSQLNKINPRKEFFRLGINDIKNYTDRMGINCKWTLAAEAKQYRETVKLEEEMKVNKQLEAEWEQYQEQADPLVMEEVLTEEE
;
A
#
# COMPACT_ATOMS: atom_id res chain seq x y z
N MET A 1 -34.46 30.21 80.57
CA MET A 1 -33.40 30.71 79.67
C MET A 1 -32.84 29.62 78.75
N GLN A 2 -32.37 28.47 79.24
CA GLN A 2 -31.84 27.40 78.37
C GLN A 2 -32.90 26.76 77.44
N ARG A 3 -34.13 26.53 77.92
CA ARG A 3 -35.24 25.99 77.09
C ARG A 3 -35.60 26.90 75.91
N LEU A 4 -35.74 28.19 76.16
CA LEU A 4 -36.02 29.22 75.14
C LEU A 4 -34.90 29.31 74.08
N ARG A 5 -33.63 29.14 74.46
CA ARG A 5 -32.51 29.10 73.49
C ARG A 5 -32.53 27.85 72.61
N ALA A 6 -32.94 26.71 73.17
CA ALA A 6 -33.08 25.47 72.40
C ALA A 6 -34.25 25.55 71.41
N GLU A 7 -35.40 26.09 71.81
CA GLU A 7 -36.54 26.32 70.91
C GLU A 7 -36.20 27.30 69.78
N LEU A 8 -35.48 28.38 70.08
CA LEU A 8 -35.07 29.37 69.08
C LEU A 8 -34.03 28.79 68.10
N SER A 9 -33.15 27.91 68.58
CA SER A 9 -32.22 27.15 67.73
C SER A 9 -32.95 26.17 66.80
N ASN A 10 -33.95 25.46 67.31
CA ASN A 10 -34.75 24.53 66.50
C ASN A 10 -35.56 25.27 65.43
N LEU A 11 -36.18 26.41 65.78
CA LEU A 11 -36.87 27.27 64.82
C LEU A 11 -35.92 27.81 63.72
N GLN A 12 -34.66 28.11 64.07
CA GLN A 12 -33.66 28.55 63.10
C GLN A 12 -33.28 27.43 62.12
N ILE A 13 -33.18 26.19 62.61
CA ILE A 13 -32.91 25.00 61.80
C ILE A 13 -34.08 24.71 60.86
N ASP A 14 -35.32 24.78 61.36
CA ASP A 14 -36.53 24.60 60.56
C ASP A 14 -36.63 25.65 59.47
N LYS A 15 -36.34 26.93 59.80
CA LYS A 15 -36.33 28.01 58.81
C LYS A 15 -35.30 27.75 57.70
N ASN A 16 -34.07 27.39 58.04
CA ASN A 16 -33.02 27.09 57.06
C ASN A 16 -33.39 25.89 56.17
N SER A 17 -34.00 24.85 56.74
CA SER A 17 -34.50 23.69 56.00
C SER A 17 -35.60 24.09 55.00
N THR A 18 -36.50 24.96 55.42
CA THR A 18 -37.60 25.47 54.58
C THR A 18 -37.06 26.35 53.44
N ASP A 19 -36.08 27.21 53.73
CA ASP A 19 -35.44 28.08 52.74
C ASP A 19 -34.64 27.26 51.69
N GLN A 20 -33.95 26.19 52.11
CA GLN A 20 -33.31 25.26 51.18
C GLN A 20 -34.34 24.55 50.29
N LYS A 21 -35.46 24.09 50.86
CA LYS A 21 -36.56 23.48 50.08
C LYS A 21 -37.14 24.44 49.04
N ASN A 22 -37.36 25.69 49.42
CA ASN A 22 -37.86 26.72 48.51
C ASN A 22 -36.87 27.03 47.39
N LEU A 23 -35.57 27.08 47.69
CA LEU A 23 -34.53 27.26 46.67
C LEU A 23 -34.53 26.10 45.67
N LEU A 24 -34.67 24.87 46.16
CA LEU A 24 -34.69 23.66 45.34
C LEU A 24 -35.91 23.60 44.43
N LEU A 25 -37.09 23.93 44.96
CA LEU A 25 -38.34 24.04 44.19
C LEU A 25 -38.25 25.15 43.13
N LYS A 26 -37.61 26.28 43.45
CA LYS A 26 -37.42 27.38 42.50
C LYS A 26 -36.53 26.97 41.33
N ASN A 27 -35.41 26.29 41.60
CA ASN A 27 -34.53 25.75 40.56
C ASN A 27 -35.23 24.71 39.67
N GLN A 28 -36.08 23.84 40.27
CA GLN A 28 -36.89 22.89 39.50
C GLN A 28 -37.90 23.59 38.61
N ASN A 29 -38.55 24.64 39.11
CA ASN A 29 -39.52 25.42 38.33
C ASN A 29 -38.84 26.17 37.18
N ASP A 30 -37.67 26.75 37.42
CA ASP A 30 -36.87 27.43 36.38
C ASP A 30 -36.45 26.44 35.28
N ALA A 31 -36.05 25.22 35.66
CA ALA A 31 -35.71 24.15 34.71
C ALA A 31 -36.91 23.67 33.87
N LEU A 32 -38.13 23.73 34.41
CA LEU A 32 -39.36 23.35 33.74
C LEU A 32 -40.02 24.49 32.96
N SER A 33 -39.60 25.75 33.16
CA SER A 33 -40.18 26.94 32.51
C SER A 33 -40.21 26.83 30.98
N LYS A 34 -39.16 26.26 30.37
CA LYS A 34 -39.04 26.02 28.92
C LYS A 34 -40.09 25.05 28.35
N TYR A 35 -40.84 24.35 29.17
CA TYR A 35 -41.89 23.41 28.77
C TYR A 35 -43.29 23.87 29.18
N GLN A 36 -43.43 25.05 29.81
CA GLN A 36 -44.72 25.57 30.27
C GLN A 36 -45.74 25.80 29.14
N ASP A 37 -45.26 26.06 27.92
CA ASP A 37 -46.11 26.27 26.75
C ASP A 37 -46.70 24.96 26.18
N ILE A 38 -46.22 23.80 26.63
CA ILE A 38 -46.69 22.49 26.19
C ILE A 38 -47.91 22.09 27.04
N LEU A 39 -49.10 22.41 26.54
CA LEU A 39 -50.38 22.18 27.23
C LEU A 39 -50.59 20.73 27.66
N ASN A 40 -50.11 19.76 26.86
CA ASN A 40 -50.18 18.34 27.15
C ASN A 40 -48.97 17.59 26.57
N VAL A 41 -48.02 17.26 27.45
CA VAL A 41 -46.72 16.66 27.11
C VAL A 41 -46.86 15.28 26.47
N GLN A 42 -47.84 14.48 26.89
CA GLN A 42 -48.07 13.14 26.31
C GLN A 42 -48.47 13.23 24.84
N THR A 43 -49.39 14.13 24.50
CA THR A 43 -49.84 14.30 23.11
C THR A 43 -48.74 14.83 22.20
N GLU A 44 -47.85 15.71 22.70
CA GLU A 44 -46.73 16.23 21.92
C GLU A 44 -45.67 15.15 21.66
N CYS A 45 -45.36 14.32 22.66
CA CYS A 45 -44.45 13.18 22.49
C CYS A 45 -45.00 12.13 21.51
N GLU A 46 -46.30 11.81 21.57
CA GLU A 46 -46.94 10.91 20.61
C GLU A 46 -46.94 11.49 19.19
N TYR A 47 -47.13 12.80 19.04
CA TYR A 47 -47.04 13.49 17.77
C TYR A 47 -45.62 13.41 17.18
N LEU A 48 -44.60 13.69 17.99
CA LEU A 48 -43.19 13.62 17.57
C LEU A 48 -42.78 12.20 17.18
N LEU A 49 -43.23 11.18 17.91
CA LEU A 49 -42.97 9.77 17.57
C LEU A 49 -43.61 9.39 16.23
N LYS A 50 -44.89 9.71 16.03
CA LYS A 50 -45.57 9.45 14.74
C LYS A 50 -44.92 10.21 13.58
N LYS A 51 -44.45 11.43 13.83
CA LYS A 51 -43.71 12.23 12.84
C LYS A 51 -42.38 11.56 12.48
N ALA A 52 -41.60 11.12 13.47
CA ALA A 52 -40.33 10.44 13.27
C ALA A 52 -40.50 9.09 12.54
N GLU A 53 -41.54 8.31 12.86
CA GLU A 53 -41.86 7.07 12.14
C GLU A 53 -42.20 7.34 10.67
N LYS A 54 -43.02 8.36 10.41
CA LYS A 54 -43.40 8.75 9.05
C LYS A 54 -42.20 9.24 8.23
N ASP A 55 -41.30 10.00 8.85
CA ASP A 55 -40.09 10.48 8.20
C ASP A 55 -39.08 9.33 7.96
N SER A 56 -38.98 8.37 8.88
CA SER A 56 -38.17 7.15 8.70
C SER A 56 -38.65 6.30 7.52
N ILE A 57 -39.96 6.10 7.38
CA ILE A 57 -40.54 5.36 6.25
C ILE A 57 -40.23 6.08 4.94
N ARG A 58 -40.46 7.40 4.86
CA ARG A 58 -40.12 8.19 3.67
C ARG A 58 -38.64 8.13 3.31
N LEU A 59 -37.76 8.11 4.31
CA LEU A 59 -36.32 8.04 4.10
C LEU A 59 -35.92 6.67 3.53
N LYS A 60 -36.53 5.59 4.03
CA LYS A 60 -36.33 4.24 3.48
C LYS A 60 -36.83 4.12 2.05
N GLU A 61 -38.01 4.66 1.74
CA GLU A 61 -38.55 4.66 0.38
C GLU A 61 -37.64 5.42 -0.59
N ARG A 62 -37.13 6.59 -0.20
CA ARG A 62 -36.16 7.35 -1.01
C ARG A 62 -34.85 6.60 -1.22
N ALA A 63 -34.31 5.98 -0.16
CA ALA A 63 -33.09 5.20 -0.25
C ALA A 63 -33.26 3.98 -1.18
N GLN A 64 -34.42 3.33 -1.14
CA GLN A 64 -34.75 2.22 -2.03
C GLN A 64 -34.80 2.67 -3.50
N LEU A 65 -35.45 3.81 -3.78
CA LEU A 65 -35.55 4.38 -5.12
C LEU A 65 -34.17 4.79 -5.68
N GLU A 66 -33.32 5.39 -4.86
CA GLU A 66 -31.94 5.73 -5.25
C GLU A 66 -31.10 4.49 -5.53
N LEU A 67 -31.26 3.43 -4.71
CA LEU A 67 -30.58 2.16 -4.92
C LEU A 67 -30.99 1.51 -6.24
N ASP A 68 -32.30 1.47 -6.52
CA ASP A 68 -32.82 0.89 -7.76
C ASP A 68 -32.35 1.69 -8.99
N SER A 69 -32.35 3.02 -8.91
CA SER A 69 -31.81 3.90 -9.97
C SER A 69 -30.31 3.65 -10.20
N ALA A 70 -29.52 3.52 -9.13
CA ALA A 70 -28.09 3.25 -9.23
C ALA A 70 -27.82 1.87 -9.85
N GLN A 71 -28.62 0.86 -9.49
CA GLN A 71 -28.52 -0.48 -10.07
C GLN A 71 -28.87 -0.50 -11.56
N GLN A 72 -29.88 0.26 -11.98
CA GLN A 72 -30.26 0.39 -13.40
C GLN A 72 -29.15 1.07 -14.20
N GLN A 73 -28.61 2.20 -13.71
CA GLN A 73 -27.50 2.90 -14.35
C GLN A 73 -26.24 2.01 -14.44
N ALA A 74 -25.93 1.25 -13.39
CA ALA A 74 -24.81 0.31 -13.41
C ALA A 74 -25.01 -0.80 -14.45
N LYS A 75 -26.23 -1.33 -14.61
CA LYS A 75 -26.56 -2.32 -15.65
C LYS A 75 -26.43 -1.74 -17.06
N GLU A 76 -26.93 -0.54 -17.31
CA GLU A 76 -26.79 0.12 -18.62
C GLU A 76 -25.33 0.42 -18.95
N THR A 77 -24.58 0.95 -17.98
CA THR A 77 -23.15 1.24 -18.17
C THR A 77 -22.39 -0.04 -18.50
N ARG A 78 -22.61 -1.14 -17.76
CA ARG A 78 -21.97 -2.43 -18.06
C ARG A 78 -22.31 -2.94 -19.46
N ARG A 79 -23.56 -2.79 -19.89
CA ARG A 79 -23.99 -3.18 -21.23
C ARG A 79 -23.26 -2.35 -22.30
N LEU A 80 -23.22 -1.03 -22.15
CA LEU A 80 -22.53 -0.14 -23.08
C LEU A 80 -21.03 -0.42 -23.12
N THR A 81 -20.38 -0.63 -21.97
CA THR A 81 -18.96 -0.98 -21.90
C THR A 81 -18.70 -2.32 -22.61
N LYS A 82 -19.57 -3.31 -22.44
CA LYS A 82 -19.44 -4.61 -23.12
C LYS A 82 -19.59 -4.46 -24.64
N GLU A 83 -20.61 -3.75 -25.11
CA GLU A 83 -20.83 -3.49 -26.54
C GLU A 83 -19.67 -2.71 -27.16
N LEU A 84 -19.07 -1.76 -26.43
CA LEU A 84 -17.92 -0.99 -26.89
C LEU A 84 -16.63 -1.83 -26.93
N ALA A 85 -16.42 -2.69 -25.92
CA ALA A 85 -15.31 -3.62 -25.88
C ALA A 85 -15.39 -4.61 -27.05
N GLU A 86 -16.55 -5.23 -27.30
CA GLU A 86 -16.77 -6.16 -28.42
C GLU A 86 -16.55 -5.49 -29.80
N LYS A 87 -16.89 -4.21 -29.94
CA LYS A 87 -16.60 -3.46 -31.17
C LYS A 87 -15.09 -3.22 -31.32
N LYS A 88 -14.41 -2.84 -30.24
CA LYS A 88 -12.97 -2.58 -30.25
C LYS A 88 -12.16 -3.85 -30.51
N THR A 89 -12.53 -4.99 -29.92
CA THR A 89 -11.87 -6.27 -30.20
C THR A 89 -12.03 -6.67 -31.67
N ARG A 90 -13.24 -6.53 -32.24
CA ARG A 90 -13.45 -6.79 -33.68
C ARG A 90 -12.67 -5.84 -34.59
N GLU A 91 -12.53 -4.57 -34.23
CA GLU A 91 -11.68 -3.62 -34.97
C GLU A 91 -10.21 -4.07 -34.97
N VAL A 92 -9.70 -4.52 -33.82
CA VAL A 92 -8.32 -5.03 -33.68
C VAL A 92 -8.12 -6.32 -34.47
N GLU A 93 -9.05 -7.28 -34.39
CA GLU A 93 -9.02 -8.52 -35.16
C GLU A 93 -8.98 -8.23 -36.67
N LEU A 94 -9.82 -7.31 -37.16
CA LEU A 94 -9.85 -6.94 -38.57
C LEU A 94 -8.55 -6.25 -39.01
N LEU A 95 -7.97 -5.39 -38.16
CA LEU A 95 -6.67 -4.76 -38.43
C LEU A 95 -5.55 -5.81 -38.50
N TYR A 96 -5.54 -6.77 -37.59
CA TYR A 96 -4.59 -7.87 -37.58
C TYR A 96 -4.71 -8.74 -38.83
N GLU A 97 -5.93 -9.16 -39.19
CA GLU A 97 -6.18 -9.94 -40.40
C GLU A 97 -5.71 -9.19 -41.66
N ASN A 98 -5.96 -7.88 -41.74
CA ASN A 98 -5.50 -7.06 -42.85
C ASN A 98 -3.96 -6.93 -42.88
N ALA A 99 -3.31 -6.76 -41.72
CA ALA A 99 -1.85 -6.71 -41.61
C ALA A 99 -1.19 -8.03 -42.00
N VAL A 100 -1.77 -9.17 -41.60
CA VAL A 100 -1.30 -10.52 -42.00
C VAL A 100 -1.49 -10.73 -43.50
N ARG A 101 -2.65 -10.32 -44.06
CA ARG A 101 -2.93 -10.43 -45.49
C ARG A 101 -1.97 -9.58 -46.32
N GLU A 102 -1.68 -8.36 -45.89
CA GLU A 102 -0.75 -7.47 -46.57
C GLU A 102 0.70 -7.96 -46.44
N SER A 103 1.11 -8.44 -45.26
CA SER A 103 2.42 -9.06 -45.07
C SER A 103 2.62 -10.26 -45.98
N LYS A 104 1.62 -11.16 -46.08
CA LYS A 104 1.65 -12.29 -47.02
C LYS A 104 1.77 -11.80 -48.46
N ARG A 105 1.00 -10.79 -48.85
CA ARG A 105 1.08 -10.21 -50.20
C ARG A 105 2.46 -9.62 -50.49
N ILE A 106 3.08 -8.93 -49.53
CA ILE A 106 4.44 -8.39 -49.67
C ILE A 106 5.45 -9.52 -49.84
N ILE A 107 5.35 -10.59 -49.04
CA ILE A 107 6.20 -11.77 -49.15
C ILE A 107 5.99 -12.45 -50.51
N ASP A 108 4.75 -12.77 -50.89
CA ASP A 108 4.43 -13.43 -52.16
C ASP A 108 4.90 -12.61 -53.37
N THR A 109 4.77 -11.27 -53.32
CA THR A 109 5.26 -10.39 -54.40
C THR A 109 6.78 -10.27 -54.42
N ALA A 110 7.44 -10.30 -53.26
CA ALA A 110 8.89 -10.35 -53.16
C ALA A 110 9.43 -11.70 -53.66
N GLU A 111 8.78 -12.80 -53.30
CA GLU A 111 9.09 -14.15 -53.76
C GLU A 111 8.88 -14.27 -55.27
N TYR A 112 7.76 -13.80 -55.81
CA TYR A 112 7.52 -13.80 -57.25
C TYR A 112 8.58 -12.99 -58.01
N LYS A 113 8.99 -11.83 -57.49
CA LYS A 113 10.08 -11.02 -58.08
C LYS A 113 11.42 -11.74 -57.97
N ALA A 114 11.71 -12.39 -56.84
CA ALA A 114 12.93 -13.14 -56.63
C ALA A 114 13.02 -14.37 -57.55
N GLU A 115 11.90 -15.06 -57.77
CA GLU A 115 11.79 -16.15 -58.74
C GLU A 115 11.89 -15.65 -60.19
N ALA A 116 11.28 -14.52 -60.52
CA ALA A 116 11.36 -13.93 -61.86
C ALA A 116 12.78 -13.43 -62.20
N ILE A 117 13.53 -12.92 -61.22
CA ILE A 117 14.91 -12.42 -61.40
C ILE A 117 15.93 -13.58 -61.32
N GLY A 118 15.74 -14.51 -60.39
CA GLY A 118 16.71 -15.57 -60.07
C GLY A 118 16.43 -16.93 -60.70
N GLY A 119 15.24 -17.17 -61.28
CA GLY A 119 14.88 -18.41 -61.96
C GLY A 119 15.20 -19.67 -61.16
N ASP A 120 15.82 -20.66 -61.81
CA ASP A 120 16.25 -21.90 -61.15
C ASP A 120 17.34 -21.68 -60.09
N ALA A 121 18.12 -20.59 -60.15
CA ALA A 121 19.16 -20.29 -59.16
C ALA A 121 18.58 -19.89 -57.79
N TYR A 122 17.45 -19.17 -57.75
CA TYR A 122 16.76 -18.85 -56.49
C TYR A 122 16.09 -20.09 -55.89
N ARG A 123 15.49 -20.94 -56.73
CA ARG A 123 14.88 -22.21 -56.32
C ARG A 123 15.93 -23.17 -55.72
N SER A 124 17.10 -23.28 -56.37
CA SER A 124 18.24 -24.02 -55.83
C SER A 124 18.85 -23.40 -54.57
N LEU A 125 18.81 -22.07 -54.39
CA LEU A 125 19.29 -21.42 -53.16
C LEU A 125 18.37 -21.70 -51.96
N ARG A 126 17.05 -21.75 -52.17
CA ARG A 126 16.06 -22.11 -51.15
C ARG A 126 16.20 -23.58 -50.74
N GLU A 127 16.31 -24.48 -51.72
CA GLU A 127 16.63 -25.89 -51.47
C GLU A 127 17.98 -26.04 -50.75
N PHE A 128 18.97 -25.22 -51.11
CA PHE A 128 20.26 -25.19 -50.41
C PHE A 128 20.14 -24.71 -48.96
N GLY A 129 19.28 -23.72 -48.67
CA GLY A 129 19.01 -23.25 -47.31
C GLY A 129 18.38 -24.33 -46.43
N GLU A 130 17.33 -24.99 -46.94
CA GLU A 130 16.68 -26.10 -46.23
C GLU A 130 17.62 -27.31 -46.06
N ILE A 131 18.44 -27.60 -47.07
CA ILE A 131 19.45 -28.66 -46.99
C ILE A 131 20.57 -28.26 -46.02
N ALA A 132 20.97 -26.99 -45.96
CA ALA A 132 21.98 -26.49 -45.02
C ALA A 132 21.49 -26.56 -43.57
N ASP A 133 20.21 -26.22 -43.32
CA ASP A 133 19.60 -26.35 -42.00
C ASP A 133 19.45 -27.82 -41.60
N ARG A 134 19.08 -28.71 -42.53
CA ARG A 134 19.07 -30.16 -42.28
C ARG A 134 20.48 -30.69 -42.03
N ILE A 135 21.49 -30.25 -42.78
CA ILE A 135 22.89 -30.61 -42.56
C ILE A 135 23.34 -30.10 -41.19
N LYS A 136 22.94 -28.89 -40.77
CA LYS A 136 23.25 -28.33 -39.44
C LYS A 136 22.60 -29.15 -38.33
N ALA A 137 21.32 -29.51 -38.48
CA ALA A 137 20.61 -30.38 -37.54
C ALA A 137 21.25 -31.78 -37.47
N MET A 138 21.56 -32.40 -38.61
CA MET A 138 22.27 -33.68 -38.66
C MET A 138 23.68 -33.58 -38.05
N LYS A 139 24.38 -32.46 -38.25
CA LYS A 139 25.71 -32.20 -37.66
C LYS A 139 25.64 -32.01 -36.15
N ASN A 140 24.58 -31.41 -35.63
CA ASN A 140 24.30 -31.29 -34.19
C ASN A 140 23.97 -32.66 -33.57
N VAL A 141 23.17 -33.48 -34.27
CA VAL A 141 22.85 -34.86 -33.86
C VAL A 141 24.11 -35.75 -33.88
N ILE A 142 24.99 -35.59 -34.87
CA ILE A 142 26.24 -36.38 -35.01
C ILE A 142 27.31 -35.94 -34.02
N LYS A 143 27.44 -34.64 -33.73
CA LYS A 143 28.40 -34.11 -32.75
C LYS A 143 27.93 -34.24 -31.29
N GLY A 144 26.64 -34.51 -31.10
CA GLY A 144 25.96 -34.34 -29.81
C GLY A 144 25.62 -32.87 -29.56
N TYR A 145 24.51 -32.63 -28.88
CA TYR A 145 24.19 -31.31 -28.32
C TYR A 145 25.17 -31.09 -27.16
N GLY A 146 26.29 -30.40 -27.42
CA GLY A 146 27.22 -30.01 -26.37
C GLY A 146 26.61 -28.95 -25.43
N ASN A 147 27.46 -28.34 -24.60
CA ASN A 147 27.04 -27.41 -23.54
C ASN A 147 26.47 -26.05 -24.04
N GLU A 148 26.40 -25.82 -25.36
CA GLU A 148 25.74 -24.65 -25.97
C GLU A 148 24.24 -24.56 -25.64
N TYR A 149 23.63 -25.68 -25.22
CA TYR A 149 22.23 -25.77 -24.81
C TYR A 149 22.04 -26.02 -23.30
N ILE A 150 23.13 -26.07 -22.52
CA ILE A 150 23.04 -26.10 -21.06
C ILE A 150 22.79 -24.68 -20.59
N ILE A 151 21.52 -24.31 -20.56
CA ILE A 151 21.06 -23.13 -19.83
C ILE A 151 20.87 -23.60 -18.39
N PRO A 152 21.63 -23.10 -17.41
CA PRO A 152 21.36 -23.37 -16.00
C PRO A 152 19.89 -23.03 -15.74
N ALA A 153 19.15 -23.96 -15.12
CA ALA A 153 17.74 -23.70 -14.81
C ALA A 153 17.65 -22.39 -14.02
N TYR A 154 16.76 -21.49 -14.44
CA TYR A 154 16.43 -20.27 -13.70
C TYR A 154 16.24 -20.66 -12.23
N THR A 155 17.17 -20.24 -11.39
CA THR A 155 17.27 -20.75 -10.03
C THR A 155 16.59 -19.76 -9.09
N LEU A 156 16.12 -20.21 -7.93
CA LEU A 156 15.56 -19.36 -6.87
C LEU A 156 16.53 -18.23 -6.40
N LEU A 157 17.81 -18.35 -6.74
CA LEU A 157 18.84 -17.32 -6.52
C LEU A 157 18.90 -16.25 -7.62
N ASP A 158 18.44 -16.56 -8.84
CA ASP A 158 18.27 -15.55 -9.90
C ASP A 158 17.12 -14.61 -9.53
N GLU A 159 15.99 -15.16 -9.08
CA GLU A 159 14.88 -14.37 -8.50
C GLU A 159 15.35 -13.50 -7.34
N LEU A 160 16.14 -14.07 -6.43
CA LEU A 160 16.70 -13.33 -5.30
C LEU A 160 17.67 -12.22 -5.75
N ALA A 161 18.47 -12.45 -6.79
CA ALA A 161 19.36 -11.44 -7.34
C ALA A 161 18.58 -10.29 -8.01
N GLU A 162 17.44 -10.61 -8.61
CA GLU A 162 16.53 -9.64 -9.24
C GLU A 162 15.74 -8.83 -8.20
N ASP A 163 15.11 -9.51 -7.22
CA ASP A 163 14.39 -8.92 -6.09
C ASP A 163 15.24 -7.85 -5.37
N PHE A 164 16.53 -8.14 -5.15
CA PHE A 164 17.46 -7.28 -4.41
C PHE A 164 18.46 -6.55 -5.30
N SER A 165 18.19 -6.41 -6.59
CA SER A 165 19.08 -5.75 -7.56
C SER A 165 19.40 -4.29 -7.23
N HIS A 166 18.52 -3.62 -6.48
CA HIS A 166 18.69 -2.26 -5.98
C HIS A 166 19.58 -2.16 -4.74
N LYS A 167 20.00 -3.30 -4.16
CA LYS A 167 20.94 -3.39 -3.05
C LYS A 167 22.24 -4.02 -3.54
N GLU A 168 23.36 -3.65 -2.90
CA GLU A 168 24.69 -4.18 -3.24
C GLU A 168 24.73 -5.72 -3.28
N ALA A 169 23.90 -6.40 -2.47
CA ALA A 169 23.84 -7.85 -2.44
C ALA A 169 23.27 -8.48 -3.72
N GLY A 170 22.18 -7.95 -4.26
CA GLY A 170 21.57 -8.49 -5.49
C GLY A 170 22.38 -8.13 -6.73
N GLU A 171 22.92 -6.90 -6.80
CA GLU A 171 23.78 -6.47 -7.91
C GLU A 171 25.06 -7.33 -8.01
N ASN A 172 25.73 -7.57 -6.88
CA ASN A 172 26.93 -8.41 -6.85
C ASN A 172 26.60 -9.89 -7.15
N LEU A 173 25.47 -10.41 -6.65
CA LEU A 173 25.03 -11.77 -6.96
C LEU A 173 24.76 -11.96 -8.45
N LYS A 174 24.09 -10.98 -9.09
CA LYS A 174 23.82 -10.96 -10.53
C LYS A 174 25.11 -10.90 -11.35
N LYS A 175 26.02 -9.98 -11.02
CA LYS A 175 27.34 -9.87 -11.67
C LYS A 175 28.15 -11.15 -11.58
N LEU A 176 28.16 -11.80 -10.41
CA LEU A 176 28.89 -13.05 -10.19
C LEU A 176 28.30 -14.21 -11.01
N ARG A 177 26.96 -14.34 -11.05
CA ARG A 177 26.31 -15.38 -11.87
C ARG A 177 26.54 -15.17 -13.36
N GLN A 178 26.53 -13.93 -13.84
CA GLN A 178 26.91 -13.60 -15.21
C GLN A 178 28.38 -13.94 -15.50
N ASN A 179 29.30 -13.57 -14.59
CA ASN A 179 30.71 -13.91 -14.73
C ASN A 179 30.94 -15.43 -14.76
N ASN A 180 30.29 -16.17 -13.86
CA ASN A 180 30.37 -17.63 -13.83
C ASN A 180 29.89 -18.25 -15.15
N LYS A 181 28.79 -17.75 -15.72
CA LYS A 181 28.31 -18.17 -17.05
C LYS A 181 29.35 -17.89 -18.14
N LEU A 182 29.96 -16.70 -18.15
CA LEU A 182 31.01 -16.36 -19.10
C LEU A 182 32.25 -17.25 -18.95
N MET A 183 32.66 -17.59 -17.72
CA MET A 183 33.79 -18.50 -17.47
C MET A 183 33.52 -19.92 -17.97
N ILE A 184 32.26 -20.40 -17.90
CA ILE A 184 31.85 -21.69 -18.47
C ILE A 184 31.91 -21.64 -20.00
N VAL A 185 31.26 -20.64 -20.62
CA VAL A 185 31.18 -20.51 -22.09
C VAL A 185 32.56 -20.29 -22.72
N SER A 186 33.42 -19.49 -22.08
CA SER A 186 34.80 -19.28 -22.50
C SER A 186 35.74 -20.45 -22.17
N ARG A 187 35.23 -21.51 -21.52
CA ARG A 187 35.98 -22.69 -21.07
C ARG A 187 37.16 -22.37 -20.16
N GLN A 188 37.07 -21.28 -19.41
CA GLN A 188 38.05 -20.88 -18.40
C GLN A 188 37.74 -21.46 -17.02
N ALA A 189 36.54 -22.04 -16.84
CA ALA A 189 36.10 -22.68 -15.60
C ALA A 189 36.88 -23.97 -15.26
N GLY A 190 37.49 -24.63 -16.25
CA GLY A 190 38.29 -25.83 -16.06
C GLY A 190 39.60 -25.83 -16.84
N ILE A 191 40.54 -26.66 -16.40
CA ILE A 191 41.90 -26.79 -16.94
C ILE A 191 42.12 -28.27 -17.24
N CYS A 192 42.66 -28.59 -18.41
CA CYS A 192 43.00 -29.96 -18.78
C CYS A 192 44.25 -30.01 -19.67
N GLU A 193 45.09 -31.03 -19.50
CA GLU A 193 46.39 -31.17 -20.17
C GLU A 193 46.32 -31.98 -21.48
N TYR A 194 45.13 -32.19 -22.06
CA TYR A 194 45.03 -32.74 -23.41
C TYR A 194 45.62 -31.78 -24.46
N VAL A 195 46.46 -32.32 -25.35
CA VAL A 195 47.02 -31.58 -26.49
C VAL A 195 45.97 -31.36 -27.56
N ASP A 196 45.10 -32.35 -27.78
CA ASP A 196 43.98 -32.28 -28.71
C ASP A 196 42.85 -31.40 -28.15
N GLU A 197 42.48 -30.37 -28.91
CA GLU A 197 41.51 -29.36 -28.48
C GLU A 197 40.11 -29.95 -28.28
N TYR A 198 39.68 -30.88 -29.13
CA TYR A 198 38.35 -31.50 -29.03
C TYR A 198 38.23 -32.34 -27.75
N ARG A 199 39.20 -33.21 -27.48
CA ARG A 199 39.24 -34.02 -26.25
C ARG A 199 39.45 -33.19 -24.98
N ARG A 200 40.26 -32.14 -25.06
CA ARG A 200 40.46 -31.18 -23.95
C ARG A 200 39.15 -30.53 -23.55
N ASN A 201 38.41 -30.02 -24.53
CA ASN A 201 37.16 -29.33 -24.30
C ASN A 201 36.09 -30.25 -23.69
N ILE A 202 35.94 -31.48 -24.20
CA ILE A 202 35.01 -32.47 -23.62
C ILE A 202 35.36 -32.80 -22.16
N ALA A 203 36.64 -32.96 -21.86
CA ALA A 203 37.08 -33.28 -20.50
C ALA A 203 36.85 -32.11 -19.53
N ILE A 204 37.04 -30.86 -19.99
CA ILE A 204 36.74 -29.65 -19.20
C ILE A 204 35.23 -29.56 -18.94
N ASP A 205 34.43 -29.68 -19.99
CA ASP A 205 32.97 -29.57 -19.94
C ASP A 205 32.40 -30.62 -18.94
N PHE A 206 32.85 -31.87 -19.01
CA PHE A 206 32.43 -32.94 -18.10
C PHE A 206 32.72 -32.65 -16.61
N VAL A 207 33.94 -32.18 -16.30
CA VAL A 207 34.35 -31.89 -14.92
C VAL A 207 33.62 -30.67 -14.38
N VAL A 208 33.42 -29.64 -15.22
CA VAL A 208 32.66 -28.42 -14.87
C VAL A 208 31.20 -28.74 -14.61
N ASP A 209 30.55 -29.58 -15.43
CA ASP A 209 29.15 -29.98 -15.22
C ASP A 209 28.97 -30.78 -13.92
N ALA A 210 29.87 -31.74 -13.67
CA ALA A 210 29.84 -32.52 -12.43
C ALA A 210 30.04 -31.66 -11.18
N TYR A 211 30.86 -30.61 -11.26
CA TYR A 211 31.04 -29.64 -10.19
C TYR A 211 29.81 -28.74 -10.03
N ASN A 212 29.32 -28.15 -11.11
CA ASN A 212 28.18 -27.23 -11.10
C ASN A 212 26.92 -27.90 -10.55
N GLY A 213 26.60 -29.13 -10.97
CA GLY A 213 25.43 -29.83 -10.45
C GLY A 213 25.46 -30.06 -8.94
N LYS A 214 26.65 -30.29 -8.36
CA LYS A 214 26.82 -30.37 -6.90
C LYS A 214 26.65 -29.00 -6.24
N VAL A 215 27.27 -27.96 -6.79
CA VAL A 215 27.22 -26.63 -6.18
C VAL A 215 25.82 -26.02 -6.29
N GLU A 216 25.08 -26.22 -7.38
CA GLU A 216 23.69 -25.78 -7.52
C GLU A 216 22.78 -26.43 -6.49
N THR A 217 22.92 -27.74 -6.27
CA THR A 217 22.18 -28.46 -5.22
C THR A 217 22.49 -27.90 -3.82
N ILE A 218 23.75 -27.52 -3.57
CA ILE A 218 24.16 -26.90 -2.30
C ILE A 218 23.55 -25.50 -2.17
N LEU A 219 23.64 -24.68 -3.22
CA LEU A 219 23.13 -23.31 -3.27
C LEU A 219 21.62 -23.22 -3.14
N ALA A 220 20.87 -24.21 -3.63
CA ALA A 220 19.42 -24.30 -3.42
C ALA A 220 19.02 -24.43 -1.94
N SER A 221 19.96 -24.85 -1.07
CA SER A 221 19.73 -25.01 0.37
C SER A 221 20.20 -23.82 1.22
N VAL A 222 20.53 -22.69 0.60
CA VAL A 222 21.02 -21.47 1.28
C VAL A 222 20.01 -20.94 2.29
N LYS A 223 20.50 -20.64 3.49
CA LYS A 223 19.79 -19.99 4.59
C LYS A 223 20.70 -18.93 5.22
N LYS A 224 20.15 -18.05 6.06
CA LYS A 224 20.89 -16.99 6.73
C LYS A 224 22.04 -17.47 7.63
N ASP A 225 21.96 -18.70 8.15
CA ASP A 225 22.82 -19.22 9.21
C ASP A 225 23.74 -20.39 8.78
N ASN A 226 23.61 -20.88 7.55
CA ASN A 226 24.29 -22.11 7.12
C ASN A 226 25.51 -21.90 6.21
N TYR A 227 25.99 -20.66 6.05
CA TYR A 227 27.14 -20.31 5.21
C TYR A 227 28.35 -21.24 5.41
N GLY A 228 28.78 -21.45 6.66
CA GLY A 228 29.97 -22.26 6.96
C GLY A 228 29.84 -23.72 6.52
N ILE A 229 28.65 -24.32 6.69
CA ILE A 229 28.39 -25.70 6.29
C ILE A 229 28.36 -25.81 4.76
N LEU A 230 27.71 -24.86 4.09
CA LEU A 230 27.63 -24.86 2.63
C LEU A 230 28.99 -24.59 1.98
N LYS A 231 29.78 -23.68 2.54
CA LYS A 231 31.16 -23.44 2.11
C LYS A 231 31.98 -24.73 2.13
N GLN A 232 31.98 -25.45 3.26
CA GLN A 232 32.72 -26.70 3.38
C GLN A 232 32.26 -27.74 2.35
N LYS A 233 30.95 -27.84 2.08
CA LYS A 233 30.43 -28.75 1.05
C LYS A 233 30.88 -28.38 -0.37
N ILE A 234 31.02 -27.09 -0.68
CA ILE A 234 31.55 -26.62 -1.97
C ILE A 234 33.04 -26.93 -2.08
N ASP A 235 33.80 -26.73 -1.01
CA ASP A 235 35.23 -27.06 -0.94
C ASP A 235 35.46 -28.58 -1.12
N ASP A 236 34.67 -29.41 -0.43
CA ASP A 236 34.71 -30.86 -0.55
C ASP A 236 34.32 -31.31 -1.98
N ALA A 237 33.32 -30.68 -2.59
CA ALA A 237 32.93 -30.94 -3.97
C ALA A 237 34.04 -30.59 -4.96
N PHE A 238 34.76 -29.49 -4.74
CA PHE A 238 35.90 -29.07 -5.56
C PHE A 238 37.03 -30.12 -5.50
N GLN A 239 37.39 -30.58 -4.30
CA GLN A 239 38.43 -31.61 -4.14
C GLN A 239 38.03 -32.93 -4.78
N LEU A 240 36.80 -33.39 -4.55
CA LEU A 240 36.31 -34.67 -5.05
C LEU A 240 36.21 -34.69 -6.58
N VAL A 241 35.74 -33.58 -7.19
CA VAL A 241 35.63 -33.48 -8.65
C VAL A 241 37.01 -33.39 -9.30
N ASN A 242 37.96 -32.64 -8.71
CA ASN A 242 39.33 -32.57 -9.20
C ASN A 242 40.06 -33.93 -9.11
N PHE A 243 39.87 -34.65 -8.01
CA PHE A 243 40.42 -36.01 -7.85
C PHE A 243 39.87 -36.96 -8.90
N ASN A 244 38.55 -36.98 -9.11
CA ASN A 244 37.93 -37.81 -10.15
C ASN A 244 38.33 -37.38 -11.58
N GLY A 245 38.65 -36.10 -11.75
CA GLY A 245 39.13 -35.51 -13.00
C GLY A 245 40.57 -35.91 -13.37
N GLU A 246 41.37 -36.44 -12.44
CA GLU A 246 42.75 -36.87 -12.71
C GLU A 246 42.83 -37.92 -13.82
N ALA A 247 41.87 -38.85 -13.84
CA ALA A 247 41.76 -39.90 -14.86
C ALA A 247 41.58 -39.34 -16.28
N PHE A 248 41.09 -38.10 -16.42
CA PHE A 248 40.88 -37.40 -17.69
C PHE A 248 42.02 -36.44 -18.00
N ARG A 249 43.27 -36.93 -17.93
CA ARG A 249 44.48 -36.13 -18.20
C ARG A 249 44.54 -34.86 -17.34
N LYS A 250 44.34 -35.04 -16.03
CA LYS A 250 44.33 -33.95 -15.03
C LYS A 250 43.33 -32.84 -15.36
N ALA A 251 42.15 -33.21 -15.84
CA ALA A 251 41.04 -32.28 -15.94
C ALA A 251 40.63 -31.84 -14.53
N ARG A 252 40.62 -30.53 -14.26
CA ARG A 252 40.34 -29.97 -12.94
C ARG A 252 39.64 -28.64 -13.07
N ILE A 253 38.87 -28.27 -12.06
CA ILE A 253 38.24 -26.96 -11.93
C ILE A 253 39.33 -25.91 -11.66
N SER A 254 39.20 -24.76 -12.31
CA SER A 254 40.05 -23.60 -12.07
C SER A 254 39.83 -23.07 -10.65
N THR A 255 40.92 -22.72 -9.96
CA THR A 255 40.84 -22.13 -8.60
C THR A 255 40.06 -20.82 -8.61
N VAL A 256 40.23 -20.02 -9.66
CA VAL A 256 39.51 -18.74 -9.85
C VAL A 256 38.00 -18.97 -9.95
N TYR A 257 37.58 -20.01 -10.65
CA TYR A 257 36.16 -20.35 -10.79
C TYR A 257 35.57 -20.88 -9.48
N HIS A 258 36.35 -21.65 -8.72
CA HIS A 258 35.95 -22.12 -7.40
C HIS A 258 35.76 -20.95 -6.40
N GLU A 259 36.68 -19.99 -6.39
CA GLU A 259 36.58 -18.77 -5.58
C GLU A 259 35.34 -17.95 -5.96
N ALA A 260 35.07 -17.77 -7.26
CA ALA A 260 33.87 -17.08 -7.73
C ALA A 260 32.56 -17.76 -7.27
N ARG A 261 32.52 -19.09 -7.16
CA ARG A 261 31.37 -19.84 -6.62
C ARG A 261 31.23 -19.70 -5.10
N LEU A 262 32.33 -19.52 -4.37
CA LEU A 262 32.29 -19.21 -2.94
C LEU A 262 31.82 -17.78 -2.67
N GLU A 263 32.22 -16.82 -3.52
CA GLU A 263 31.70 -15.46 -3.47
C GLU A 263 30.21 -15.40 -3.79
N GLU A 264 29.75 -16.18 -4.76
CA GLU A 264 28.31 -16.33 -5.05
C GLU A 264 27.53 -16.82 -3.82
N LEU A 265 28.05 -17.85 -3.12
CA LEU A 265 27.44 -18.33 -1.87
C LEU A 265 27.35 -17.21 -0.81
N LYS A 266 28.41 -16.40 -0.67
CA LYS A 266 28.43 -15.30 0.30
C LYS A 266 27.32 -14.29 0.01
N TRP A 267 27.19 -13.84 -1.24
CA TRP A 267 26.17 -12.87 -1.61
C TRP A 267 24.76 -13.45 -1.59
N ALA A 268 24.59 -14.74 -1.91
CA ALA A 268 23.33 -15.44 -1.75
C ALA A 268 22.84 -15.42 -0.29
N VAL A 269 23.74 -15.64 0.68
CA VAL A 269 23.39 -15.58 2.12
C VAL A 269 23.00 -14.17 2.54
N VAL A 270 23.74 -13.14 2.09
CA VAL A 270 23.44 -11.73 2.41
C VAL A 270 22.08 -11.31 1.82
N ALA A 271 21.80 -11.67 0.56
CA ALA A 271 20.51 -11.38 -0.06
C ALA A 271 19.35 -12.13 0.66
N GLN A 272 19.59 -13.35 1.13
CA GLN A 272 18.61 -14.11 1.93
C GLN A 272 18.34 -13.46 3.30
N GLU A 273 19.36 -12.85 3.91
CA GLU A 273 19.21 -12.08 5.15
C GLU A 273 18.37 -10.82 4.95
N LEU A 274 18.60 -10.09 3.87
CA LEU A 274 17.83 -8.89 3.52
C LEU A 274 16.35 -9.21 3.28
N LYS A 275 16.06 -10.31 2.56
CA LYS A 275 14.68 -10.81 2.37
C LYS A 275 14.00 -11.13 3.69
N TRP A 276 14.73 -11.70 4.63
CA TRP A 276 14.21 -12.00 5.96
C TRP A 276 13.90 -10.73 6.76
N GLN A 277 14.79 -9.74 6.72
CA GLN A 277 14.61 -8.46 7.43
C GLN A 277 13.36 -7.73 6.94
N GLU A 278 13.15 -7.62 5.63
CA GLU A 278 11.97 -6.98 5.05
C GLU A 278 10.67 -7.71 5.41
N GLN A 279 10.68 -9.04 5.39
CA GLN A 279 9.51 -9.83 5.80
C GLN A 279 9.16 -9.63 7.28
N GLU A 280 10.17 -9.52 8.15
CA GLU A 280 9.97 -9.27 9.57
C GLU A 280 9.47 -7.85 9.84
N GLU A 281 10.00 -6.84 9.16
CA GLU A 281 9.52 -5.45 9.22
C GLU A 281 8.05 -5.36 8.76
N GLN A 282 7.71 -5.97 7.62
CA GLN A 282 6.33 -6.03 7.15
C GLN A 282 5.40 -6.76 8.14
N ARG A 283 5.90 -7.80 8.82
CA ARG A 283 5.13 -8.52 9.84
C ARG A 283 4.87 -7.64 11.06
N GLN A 284 5.88 -6.94 11.55
CA GLN A 284 5.76 -6.01 12.68
C GLN A 284 4.77 -4.88 12.37
N ILE A 285 4.84 -4.30 11.17
CA ILE A 285 3.87 -3.29 10.72
C ILE A 285 2.44 -3.85 10.70
N ARG A 286 2.24 -5.07 10.17
CA ARG A 286 0.90 -5.71 10.16
C ARG A 286 0.40 -6.03 11.56
N GLU A 287 1.26 -6.45 12.47
CA GLU A 287 0.91 -6.72 13.86
C GLU A 287 0.55 -5.43 14.60
N GLN A 288 1.33 -4.36 14.44
CA GLN A 288 1.01 -3.03 14.97
C GLN A 288 -0.32 -2.51 14.44
N ILE A 289 -0.59 -2.61 13.12
CA ILE A 289 -1.87 -2.22 12.53
C ILE A 289 -3.03 -3.02 13.14
N ARG A 290 -2.84 -4.32 13.35
CA ARG A 290 -3.88 -5.20 13.91
C ARG A 290 -4.13 -4.92 15.39
N GLU A 291 -3.09 -4.63 16.17
CA GLU A 291 -3.22 -4.22 17.58
C GLU A 291 -3.86 -2.85 17.72
N GLU A 292 -3.46 -1.87 16.89
CA GLU A 292 -4.07 -0.54 16.86
C GLU A 292 -5.55 -0.60 16.42
N GLU A 293 -5.90 -1.44 15.45
CA GLU A 293 -7.29 -1.61 15.00
C GLU A 293 -8.15 -2.31 16.05
N LYS A 294 -7.61 -3.32 16.77
CA LYS A 294 -8.29 -3.95 17.90
C LYS A 294 -8.49 -2.97 19.05
N ALA A 295 -7.45 -2.24 19.44
CA ALA A 295 -7.54 -1.22 20.47
C ALA A 295 -8.58 -0.16 20.11
N ARG A 296 -8.59 0.34 18.86
CA ARG A 296 -9.62 1.28 18.38
C ARG A 296 -11.03 0.72 18.46
N LYS A 297 -11.23 -0.54 18.06
CA LYS A 297 -12.56 -1.20 18.14
C LYS A 297 -13.01 -1.38 19.58
N GLU A 298 -12.10 -1.73 20.49
CA GLU A 298 -12.40 -1.84 21.92
C GLU A 298 -12.73 -0.49 22.54
N PHE A 299 -11.99 0.57 22.19
CA PHE A 299 -12.29 1.93 22.64
C PHE A 299 -13.63 2.44 22.09
N GLU A 300 -13.90 2.24 20.80
CA GLU A 300 -15.17 2.68 20.19
C GLU A 300 -16.37 1.92 20.77
N LYS A 301 -16.19 0.63 21.07
CA LYS A 301 -17.21 -0.19 21.74
C LYS A 301 -17.43 0.28 23.18
N ALA A 302 -16.36 0.57 23.93
CA ALA A 302 -16.45 1.08 25.29
C ALA A 302 -17.17 2.44 25.36
N ILE A 303 -16.92 3.35 24.41
CA ILE A 303 -17.63 4.64 24.31
C ILE A 303 -19.12 4.41 24.02
N LYS A 304 -19.45 3.57 23.04
CA LYS A 304 -20.84 3.25 22.69
C LYS A 304 -21.60 2.55 23.81
N ASP A 305 -20.93 1.68 24.56
CA ASP A 305 -21.55 0.96 25.68
C ASP A 305 -21.75 1.91 26.89
N ALA A 306 -20.80 2.81 27.15
CA ALA A 306 -20.96 3.87 28.16
C ALA A 306 -22.10 4.84 27.83
N GLU A 307 -22.24 5.27 26.56
CA GLU A 307 -23.35 6.13 26.12
C GLU A 307 -24.71 5.43 26.27
N LYS A 308 -24.79 4.13 25.97
CA LYS A 308 -26.02 3.35 26.17
C LYS A 308 -26.36 3.21 27.64
N GLU A 309 -25.38 2.98 28.50
CA GLU A 309 -25.58 2.85 29.95
C GLU A 309 -26.06 4.17 30.56
N GLU A 310 -25.53 5.30 30.12
CA GLU A 310 -26.02 6.63 30.51
C GLU A 310 -27.49 6.84 30.08
N GLN A 311 -27.83 6.46 28.84
CA GLN A 311 -29.20 6.56 28.33
C GLN A 311 -30.18 5.64 29.06
N THR A 312 -29.78 4.42 29.43
CA THR A 312 -30.64 3.49 30.17
C THR A 312 -30.84 3.96 31.61
N LEU A 313 -29.80 4.46 32.27
CA LEU A 313 -29.90 5.05 33.60
C LEU A 313 -30.82 6.28 33.62
N LYS A 314 -30.70 7.18 32.63
CA LYS A 314 -31.62 8.32 32.48
C LYS A 314 -33.07 7.88 32.37
N ARG A 315 -33.35 6.84 31.56
CA ARG A 315 -34.71 6.26 31.42
C ARG A 315 -35.20 5.57 32.70
N LEU A 316 -34.32 4.96 33.48
CA LEU A 316 -34.68 4.32 34.74
C LEU A 316 -34.99 5.35 35.83
N ILE A 317 -34.23 6.45 35.88
CA ILE A 317 -34.49 7.60 36.77
C ILE A 317 -35.85 8.21 36.44
N GLU A 318 -36.13 8.47 35.16
CA GLU A 318 -37.42 9.04 34.72
C GLU A 318 -38.62 8.13 35.10
N LYS A 319 -38.44 6.80 34.99
CA LYS A 319 -39.44 5.84 35.45
C LYS A 319 -39.58 5.82 36.98
N ALA A 320 -38.49 5.84 37.72
CA ALA A 320 -38.50 5.87 39.19
C ALA A 320 -39.17 7.16 39.71
N GLU A 321 -38.87 8.32 39.11
CA GLU A 321 -39.53 9.59 39.40
C GLU A 321 -41.04 9.53 39.18
N SER A 322 -41.47 8.92 38.07
CA SER A 322 -42.90 8.73 37.76
C SER A 322 -43.63 7.82 38.77
N GLN A 323 -42.92 6.86 39.37
CA GLN A 323 -43.45 5.93 40.37
C GLN A 323 -43.49 6.57 41.76
N VAL A 324 -42.46 7.35 42.13
CA VAL A 324 -42.45 8.17 43.36
C VAL A 324 -43.61 9.16 43.39
N ALA A 325 -43.95 9.75 42.23
CA ALA A 325 -45.07 10.67 42.10
C ALA A 325 -46.45 10.03 42.34
N LYS A 326 -46.57 8.70 42.19
CA LYS A 326 -47.84 7.95 42.30
C LYS A 326 -47.98 7.12 43.59
N ALA A 327 -46.96 7.10 44.45
CA ALA A 327 -46.88 6.21 45.61
C ALA A 327 -47.33 6.85 46.93
N ASN A 328 -47.87 6.02 47.84
CA ASN A 328 -48.27 6.39 49.21
C ASN A 328 -47.04 6.64 50.13
N GLU A 329 -47.25 7.31 51.27
CA GLU A 329 -46.19 7.84 52.15
C GLU A 329 -45.14 6.82 52.63
N GLU A 330 -45.51 5.56 52.91
CA GLU A 330 -44.55 4.52 53.31
C GLU A 330 -43.73 3.97 52.11
N GLN A 331 -44.30 3.94 50.91
CA GLN A 331 -43.61 3.48 49.70
C GLN A 331 -42.69 4.56 49.12
N LYS A 332 -42.99 5.84 49.40
CA LYS A 332 -42.19 6.98 49.00
C LYS A 332 -40.76 6.89 49.52
N MET A 333 -40.56 6.56 50.79
CA MET A 333 -39.23 6.47 51.41
C MET A 333 -38.32 5.43 50.72
N PHE A 334 -38.86 4.26 50.39
CA PHE A 334 -38.11 3.19 49.71
C PHE A 334 -37.78 3.55 48.26
N LEU A 335 -38.75 4.14 47.53
CA LEU A 335 -38.52 4.59 46.16
C LEU A 335 -37.57 5.80 46.11
N GLN A 336 -37.57 6.68 47.11
CA GLN A 336 -36.64 7.79 47.23
C GLN A 336 -35.19 7.29 47.35
N GLN A 337 -34.95 6.27 48.19
CA GLN A 337 -33.63 5.65 48.33
C GLN A 337 -33.14 5.01 47.02
N GLN A 338 -34.03 4.33 46.28
CA GLN A 338 -33.66 3.79 44.97
C GLN A 338 -33.35 4.89 43.95
N LEU A 339 -34.01 6.04 44.05
CA LEU A 339 -33.79 7.18 43.18
C LEU A 339 -32.43 7.83 43.46
N ASP A 340 -32.07 8.01 44.73
CA ASP A 340 -30.75 8.50 45.15
C ASP A 340 -29.63 7.53 44.72
N GLU A 341 -29.87 6.22 44.78
CA GLU A 341 -28.89 5.21 44.32
C GLU A 341 -28.70 5.26 42.79
N LEU A 342 -29.79 5.44 42.03
CA LEU A 342 -29.74 5.59 40.58
C LEU A 342 -29.09 6.92 40.15
N GLN A 343 -29.32 8.01 40.88
CA GLN A 343 -28.67 9.31 40.63
C GLN A 343 -27.17 9.25 40.89
N ASN A 344 -26.72 8.63 41.99
CA ASN A 344 -25.29 8.43 42.25
C ASN A 344 -24.61 7.57 41.17
N ARG A 345 -25.30 6.55 40.65
CA ARG A 345 -24.79 5.74 39.52
C ARG A 345 -24.68 6.53 38.23
N LEU A 346 -25.62 7.45 37.98
CA LEU A 346 -25.57 8.34 36.81
C LEU A 346 -24.37 9.28 36.89
N GLU A 347 -24.12 9.89 38.04
CA GLU A 347 -23.01 10.84 38.24
C GLU A 347 -21.65 10.15 38.03
N HIS A 348 -21.50 8.91 38.53
CA HIS A 348 -20.30 8.10 38.28
C HIS A 348 -20.13 7.69 36.80
N ALA A 349 -21.23 7.47 36.07
CA ALA A 349 -21.20 7.16 34.65
C ALA A 349 -20.85 8.40 33.81
N GLU A 350 -21.41 9.57 34.15
CA GLU A 350 -21.12 10.85 33.51
C GLU A 350 -19.65 11.26 33.72
N GLU A 351 -19.08 11.08 34.92
CA GLU A 351 -17.64 11.33 35.14
C GLU A 351 -16.73 10.44 34.29
N LYS A 352 -17.07 9.15 34.14
CA LYS A 352 -16.31 8.23 33.28
C LYS A 352 -16.41 8.63 31.81
N ASN A 353 -17.59 9.06 31.36
CA ASN A 353 -17.79 9.57 30.01
C ASN A 353 -16.98 10.86 29.79
N GLN A 354 -17.01 11.80 30.75
CA GLN A 354 -16.23 13.04 30.69
C GLN A 354 -14.72 12.77 30.61
N ARG A 355 -14.20 11.79 31.37
CA ARG A 355 -12.79 11.35 31.29
C ARG A 355 -12.47 10.71 29.94
N ALA A 356 -13.37 9.88 29.39
CA ALA A 356 -13.21 9.30 28.06
C ALA A 356 -13.22 10.37 26.94
N ILE A 357 -14.08 11.39 27.05
CA ILE A 357 -14.12 12.55 26.15
C ILE A 357 -12.82 13.38 26.25
N SER A 358 -12.28 13.55 27.46
CA SER A 358 -10.99 14.23 27.67
C SER A 358 -9.83 13.46 27.03
N MET A 359 -9.81 12.13 27.14
CA MET A 359 -8.85 11.28 26.40
C MET A 359 -9.06 11.36 24.88
N ALA A 360 -10.30 11.44 24.40
CA ALA A 360 -10.60 11.64 22.99
C ALA A 360 -10.15 13.03 22.49
N GLN A 361 -10.20 14.06 23.33
CA GLN A 361 -9.61 15.38 23.01
C GLN A 361 -8.08 15.32 22.91
N GLN A 362 -7.41 14.50 23.73
CA GLN A 362 -5.98 14.20 23.55
C GLN A 362 -5.68 13.50 22.20
N THR A 363 -6.62 12.75 21.63
CA THR A 363 -6.47 12.12 20.29
C THR A 363 -6.72 13.04 19.08
N ARG A 364 -7.11 14.31 19.29
CA ARG A 364 -7.26 15.32 18.22
C ARG A 364 -5.95 16.03 17.82
N ARG A 365 -4.90 15.83 18.63
CA ARG A 365 -3.57 16.41 18.40
C ARG A 365 -2.92 15.78 17.18
N GLY A 366 -2.27 16.61 16.37
CA GLY A 366 -1.59 16.14 15.17
C GLY A 366 -0.93 17.27 14.38
N ASN A 367 -0.43 16.93 13.21
CA ASN A 367 0.21 17.85 12.29
C ASN A 367 -0.63 18.01 11.02
N VAL A 368 -0.89 19.25 10.61
CA VAL A 368 -1.42 19.56 9.28
C VAL A 368 -0.22 19.80 8.36
N TYR A 369 -0.15 19.03 7.28
CA TYR A 369 0.90 19.16 6.26
C TYR A 369 0.36 19.86 5.02
N ILE A 370 1.23 20.62 4.38
CA ILE A 370 1.01 21.24 3.09
C ILE A 370 2.10 20.74 2.16
N ILE A 371 1.70 20.03 1.11
CA ILE A 371 2.62 19.37 0.18
C ILE A 371 2.24 19.70 -1.25
N SER A 372 3.21 19.67 -2.17
CA SER A 372 2.97 19.79 -3.61
C SER A 372 3.72 18.72 -4.36
N ASN A 373 3.29 18.46 -5.59
CA ASN A 373 4.04 17.65 -6.54
C ASN A 373 3.83 18.31 -7.90
N ILE A 374 4.85 19.06 -8.32
CA ILE A 374 4.84 19.82 -9.58
C ILE A 374 4.77 18.87 -10.77
N GLY A 375 5.50 17.77 -10.73
CA GLY A 375 5.59 16.85 -11.87
C GLY A 375 4.27 16.14 -12.19
N SER A 376 3.43 15.85 -11.18
CA SER A 376 2.14 15.17 -11.38
C SER A 376 0.94 16.11 -11.47
N PHE A 377 0.96 17.26 -10.79
CA PHE A 377 -0.22 18.13 -10.69
C PHE A 377 -0.02 19.54 -11.26
N GLY A 378 1.21 19.89 -11.64
CA GLY A 378 1.57 21.21 -12.15
C GLY A 378 1.90 22.23 -11.04
N GLU A 379 2.32 23.41 -11.47
CA GLU A 379 2.63 24.53 -10.58
C GLU A 379 1.38 25.05 -9.85
N ASP A 380 1.59 25.63 -8.67
CA ASP A 380 0.55 26.19 -7.80
C ASP A 380 -0.56 25.21 -7.38
N VAL A 381 -0.27 23.91 -7.35
CA VAL A 381 -1.19 22.89 -6.82
C VAL A 381 -0.67 22.31 -5.53
N TYR A 382 -1.45 22.48 -4.46
CA TYR A 382 -1.10 22.03 -3.11
C TYR A 382 -2.16 21.08 -2.55
N LYS A 383 -1.69 20.05 -1.84
CA LYS A 383 -2.52 19.21 -0.98
C LYS A 383 -2.38 19.67 0.46
N ILE A 384 -3.53 19.82 1.11
CA ILE A 384 -3.62 20.16 2.54
C ILE A 384 -4.30 18.99 3.23
N GLY A 385 -3.60 18.34 4.15
CA GLY A 385 -4.14 17.20 4.91
C GLY A 385 -3.54 17.11 6.31
N MET A 386 -4.10 16.25 7.15
CA MET A 386 -3.59 16.02 8.51
C MET A 386 -3.00 14.62 8.71
N THR A 387 -2.05 14.53 9.64
CA THR A 387 -1.46 13.28 10.13
C THR A 387 -1.40 13.29 11.64
N ARG A 388 -1.60 12.12 12.23
CA ARG A 388 -1.52 11.88 13.67
C ARG A 388 -0.30 11.04 14.05
N ARG A 389 0.56 10.73 13.07
CA ARG A 389 1.77 9.94 13.30
C ARG A 389 2.77 10.70 14.16
N LEU A 390 3.58 9.93 14.89
CA LEU A 390 4.70 10.44 15.68
C LEU A 390 5.70 11.17 14.76
N GLU A 391 6.01 10.54 13.62
CA GLU A 391 6.81 11.13 12.54
C GLU A 391 5.91 11.53 11.37
N PRO A 392 5.61 12.83 11.20
CA PRO A 392 4.70 13.30 10.16
C PRO A 392 5.27 13.19 8.74
N LEU A 393 6.59 13.09 8.57
CA LEU A 393 7.27 12.96 7.26
C LEU A 393 7.03 11.60 6.61
N ASP A 394 6.94 10.51 7.38
CA ASP A 394 6.68 9.17 6.86
C ASP A 394 5.36 9.09 6.12
N ARG A 395 4.34 9.81 6.62
CA ARG A 395 3.04 9.85 5.95
C ARG A 395 3.12 10.53 4.58
N VAL A 396 4.01 11.51 4.42
CA VAL A 396 4.19 12.20 3.14
C VAL A 396 4.86 11.27 2.13
N ARG A 397 5.87 10.49 2.57
CA ARG A 397 6.55 9.49 1.72
C ARG A 397 5.60 8.43 1.20
N GLU A 398 4.79 7.82 2.07
CA GLU A 398 3.77 6.83 1.68
C GLU A 398 2.76 7.35 0.65
N LEU A 399 2.40 8.63 0.74
CA LEU A 399 1.46 9.23 -0.21
C LEU A 399 2.10 9.41 -1.59
N GLY A 400 3.42 9.60 -1.64
CA GLY A 400 4.21 9.66 -2.88
C GLY A 400 4.27 8.29 -3.55
N ASP A 401 4.75 7.28 -2.82
CA ASP A 401 5.06 5.95 -3.37
C ASP A 401 3.83 5.22 -3.95
N ALA A 402 2.65 5.46 -3.40
CA ALA A 402 1.48 4.64 -3.72
C ALA A 402 0.68 5.10 -4.95
N SER A 403 0.85 6.33 -5.45
CA SER A 403 -0.19 6.93 -6.32
C SER A 403 0.26 8.02 -7.28
N VAL A 404 1.52 8.48 -7.25
CA VAL A 404 1.98 9.57 -8.12
C VAL A 404 3.40 9.29 -8.65
N PRO A 405 3.73 9.70 -9.90
CA PRO A 405 5.03 9.41 -10.51
C PRO A 405 6.23 10.14 -9.90
N PHE A 406 6.03 11.12 -9.00
CA PHE A 406 7.12 11.84 -8.34
C PHE A 406 6.82 11.99 -6.84
N GLU A 407 7.86 12.13 -6.02
CA GLU A 407 7.70 12.39 -4.59
C GLU A 407 7.05 13.77 -4.30
N PHE A 408 6.45 13.91 -3.12
CA PHE A 408 5.86 15.16 -2.66
C PHE A 408 6.90 16.06 -2.00
N ASP A 409 6.93 17.33 -2.41
CA ASP A 409 7.68 18.40 -1.75
C ASP A 409 6.90 18.91 -0.52
N VAL A 410 7.57 19.00 0.63
CA VAL A 410 6.99 19.52 1.87
C VAL A 410 7.19 21.03 1.97
N HIS A 411 6.08 21.77 2.00
CA HIS A 411 6.10 23.22 2.10
C HIS A 411 5.91 23.74 3.52
N ALA A 412 5.06 23.08 4.31
CA ALA A 412 4.88 23.42 5.72
C ALA A 412 4.38 22.22 6.51
N MET A 413 4.79 22.17 7.78
CA MET A 413 4.23 21.29 8.79
C MET A 413 3.77 22.12 9.99
N ILE A 414 2.48 22.05 10.27
CA ILE A 414 1.81 22.86 11.28
C ILE A 414 1.32 21.95 12.38
N TYR A 415 1.95 22.03 13.54
CA TYR A 415 1.45 21.37 14.74
C TYR A 415 0.19 22.07 15.25
N SER A 416 -0.84 21.30 15.57
CA SER A 416 -2.09 21.82 16.15
C SER A 416 -2.62 20.87 17.22
N ASP A 417 -3.11 21.46 18.32
CA ASP A 417 -3.84 20.71 19.35
C ASP A 417 -5.14 20.10 18.82
N ASP A 418 -5.74 20.71 17.78
CA ASP A 418 -6.88 20.18 17.03
C ASP A 418 -6.57 20.26 15.52
N ALA A 419 -5.81 19.30 15.01
CA ALA A 419 -5.45 19.22 13.60
C ALA A 419 -6.68 19.05 12.68
N PRO A 420 -7.70 18.23 13.02
CA PRO A 420 -8.92 18.11 12.22
C PRO A 420 -9.74 19.41 12.12
N ALA A 421 -9.74 20.26 13.14
CA ALA A 421 -10.42 21.56 13.07
C ALA A 421 -9.67 22.54 12.15
N LEU A 422 -8.34 22.61 12.28
CA LEU A 422 -7.50 23.48 11.45
C LEU A 422 -7.57 23.11 9.96
N GLU A 423 -7.49 21.81 9.64
CA GLU A 423 -7.64 21.28 8.29
C GLU A 423 -8.99 21.70 7.67
N ARG A 424 -10.10 21.44 8.37
CA ARG A 424 -11.45 21.81 7.91
C ARG A 424 -11.58 23.32 7.67
N GLN A 425 -10.92 24.14 8.49
CA GLN A 425 -10.95 25.59 8.34
C GLN A 425 -10.19 26.04 7.09
N LEU A 426 -9.04 25.43 6.79
CA LEU A 426 -8.28 25.67 5.56
C LEU A 426 -9.07 25.21 4.33
N HIS A 427 -9.65 24.00 4.36
CA HIS A 427 -10.48 23.50 3.26
C HIS A 427 -11.69 24.40 2.99
N LYS A 428 -12.36 24.88 4.04
CA LYS A 428 -13.50 25.79 3.90
C LYS A 428 -13.09 27.14 3.29
N LYS A 429 -11.91 27.66 3.66
CA LYS A 429 -11.38 28.91 3.10
C LYS A 429 -11.06 28.77 1.61
N PHE A 430 -10.44 27.66 1.23
CA PHE A 430 -9.95 27.41 -0.14
C PHE A 430 -10.92 26.57 -0.99
N LEU A 431 -12.16 26.39 -0.55
CA LEU A 431 -13.18 25.59 -1.24
C LEU A 431 -13.35 25.99 -2.72
N ARG A 432 -13.34 27.30 -3.00
CA ARG A 432 -13.43 27.84 -4.37
C ARG A 432 -12.22 27.51 -5.23
N SER A 433 -11.07 27.26 -4.62
CA SER A 433 -9.82 26.90 -5.27
C SER A 433 -9.57 25.39 -5.32
N GLN A 434 -10.48 24.56 -4.81
CA GLN A 434 -10.37 23.09 -4.89
C GLN A 434 -10.28 22.62 -6.34
N LEU A 435 -9.32 21.74 -6.64
CA LEU A 435 -9.06 21.26 -7.99
C LEU A 435 -10.15 20.28 -8.46
N ASN A 436 -10.59 19.38 -7.57
CA ASN A 436 -11.71 18.50 -7.83
C ASN A 436 -13.02 19.12 -7.28
N LYS A 437 -13.92 19.53 -8.18
CA LYS A 437 -15.23 20.12 -7.82
C LYS A 437 -16.34 19.11 -7.55
N ILE A 438 -16.11 17.84 -7.84
CA ILE A 438 -17.13 16.77 -7.80
C ILE A 438 -16.97 15.94 -6.52
N ASN A 439 -15.73 15.58 -6.16
CA ASN A 439 -15.44 14.81 -4.97
C ASN A 439 -14.74 15.68 -3.90
N PRO A 440 -15.47 16.12 -2.85
CA PRO A 440 -14.91 17.00 -1.83
C PRO A 440 -13.87 16.30 -0.94
N ARG A 441 -13.79 14.96 -0.96
CA ARG A 441 -12.76 14.19 -0.23
C ARG A 441 -11.37 14.27 -0.88
N LYS A 442 -11.26 14.81 -2.10
CA LYS A 442 -9.97 15.04 -2.75
C LYS A 442 -9.48 16.46 -2.44
N GLU A 443 -8.50 16.53 -1.55
CA GLU A 443 -8.06 17.77 -0.88
C GLU A 443 -6.89 18.46 -1.62
N PHE A 444 -7.00 18.58 -2.93
CA PHE A 444 -6.04 19.33 -3.76
C PHE A 444 -6.62 20.69 -4.13
N PHE A 445 -5.79 21.73 -4.09
CA PHE A 445 -6.22 23.10 -4.30
C PHE A 445 -5.23 23.84 -5.21
N ARG A 446 -5.74 24.63 -6.16
CA ARG A 446 -4.95 25.49 -7.06
C ARG A 446 -4.89 26.91 -6.53
N LEU A 447 -3.76 27.30 -5.97
CA LEU A 447 -3.53 28.59 -5.30
C LEU A 447 -2.05 28.79 -5.01
N GLY A 448 -1.60 30.04 -4.90
CA GLY A 448 -0.20 30.32 -4.60
C GLY A 448 0.14 30.02 -3.13
N ILE A 449 1.36 29.53 -2.87
CA ILE A 449 1.82 29.25 -1.50
C ILE A 449 1.74 30.46 -0.56
N ASN A 450 1.95 31.66 -1.11
CA ASN A 450 1.84 32.91 -0.38
C ASN A 450 0.42 33.16 0.13
N ASP A 451 -0.62 32.68 -0.55
CA ASP A 451 -2.00 32.83 -0.09
C ASP A 451 -2.28 31.95 1.14
N ILE A 452 -1.69 30.75 1.19
CA ILE A 452 -1.81 29.86 2.36
C ILE A 452 -1.02 30.45 3.54
N LYS A 453 0.19 30.92 3.27
CA LYS A 453 1.04 31.56 4.29
C LYS A 453 0.36 32.80 4.88
N ASN A 454 -0.11 33.73 4.04
CA ASN A 454 -0.81 34.93 4.50
C ASN A 454 -2.07 34.62 5.33
N TYR A 455 -2.78 33.53 5.00
CA TYR A 455 -3.96 33.13 5.76
C TYR A 455 -3.62 32.48 7.11
N THR A 456 -2.59 31.63 7.15
CA THR A 456 -2.11 31.00 8.39
C THR A 456 -1.44 32.03 9.33
N ASP A 457 -0.71 33.00 8.79
CA ASP A 457 -0.13 34.12 9.55
C ASP A 457 -1.24 34.98 10.19
N ARG A 458 -2.34 35.24 9.48
CA ARG A 458 -3.52 35.95 10.04
C ARG A 458 -4.22 35.17 11.16
N MET A 459 -4.06 33.86 11.20
CA MET A 459 -4.57 33.01 12.29
C MET A 459 -3.64 32.99 13.50
N GLY A 460 -2.46 33.60 13.42
CA GLY A 460 -1.46 33.61 14.49
C GLY A 460 -0.67 32.31 14.60
N ILE A 461 -0.63 31.49 13.54
CA ILE A 461 0.08 30.20 13.53
C ILE A 461 1.48 30.41 12.95
N ASN A 462 2.50 30.34 13.79
CA ASN A 462 3.89 30.38 13.34
C ASN A 462 4.37 28.99 12.91
N CYS A 463 4.72 28.83 11.63
CA CYS A 463 5.35 27.61 11.11
C CYS A 463 6.51 27.91 10.17
N LYS A 464 7.38 26.92 9.96
CA LYS A 464 8.48 27.01 8.99
C LYS A 464 7.93 26.73 7.59
N TRP A 465 8.22 27.64 6.67
CA TRP A 465 7.78 27.57 5.28
C TRP A 465 8.95 27.36 4.33
N THR A 466 8.80 26.39 3.45
CA THR A 466 9.66 26.20 2.28
C THR A 466 8.90 26.69 1.05
N LEU A 467 9.29 27.85 0.52
CA LEU A 467 8.55 28.50 -0.57
C LEU A 467 8.83 27.91 -1.95
N ALA A 468 10.05 27.39 -2.16
CA ALA A 468 10.44 26.75 -3.40
C ALA A 468 10.25 25.23 -3.29
N ALA A 469 9.50 24.64 -4.22
CA ALA A 469 9.49 23.19 -4.40
C ALA A 469 10.81 22.75 -5.03
N GLU A 470 11.42 21.69 -4.47
CA GLU A 470 12.71 21.20 -4.92
C GLU A 470 12.55 20.42 -6.23
N ALA A 471 11.49 19.61 -6.31
CA ALA A 471 11.07 18.86 -7.48
C ALA A 471 12.25 18.20 -8.21
N LYS A 472 13.18 17.58 -7.45
CA LYS A 472 14.47 17.09 -7.95
C LYS A 472 14.31 16.14 -9.13
N GLN A 473 13.58 15.05 -8.91
CA GLN A 473 13.35 14.00 -9.91
C GLN A 473 12.67 14.57 -11.16
N TYR A 474 11.61 15.39 -11.00
CA TYR A 474 10.93 16.01 -12.13
C TYR A 474 11.87 16.90 -12.97
N ARG A 475 12.70 17.74 -12.34
CA ARG A 475 13.66 18.60 -13.05
C ARG A 475 14.75 17.79 -13.73
N GLU A 476 15.18 16.69 -13.14
CA GLU A 476 16.12 15.74 -13.76
C GLU A 476 15.49 15.06 -14.98
N THR A 477 14.23 14.62 -14.88
CA THR A 477 13.48 14.04 -16.01
C THR A 477 13.33 15.04 -17.15
N VAL A 478 12.96 16.29 -16.89
CA VAL A 478 12.83 17.32 -17.94
C VAL A 478 14.17 17.58 -18.63
N LYS A 479 15.27 17.66 -17.87
CA LYS A 479 16.62 17.81 -18.45
C LYS A 479 16.99 16.61 -19.31
N LEU A 480 16.70 15.40 -18.84
CA LEU A 480 16.98 14.19 -19.59
C LEU A 480 16.18 14.14 -20.89
N GLU A 481 14.90 14.51 -20.88
CA GLU A 481 14.09 14.63 -22.10
C GLU A 481 14.64 15.67 -23.09
N GLU A 482 15.13 16.81 -22.60
CA GLU A 482 15.78 17.82 -23.44
C GLU A 482 17.08 17.30 -24.05
N GLU A 483 17.88 16.56 -23.28
CA GLU A 483 19.12 15.93 -23.76
C GLU A 483 18.85 14.80 -24.76
N MET A 484 17.82 13.98 -24.55
CA MET A 484 17.39 12.92 -25.47
C MET A 484 16.93 13.49 -26.82
N LYS A 485 16.23 14.64 -26.83
CA LYS A 485 15.87 15.34 -28.08
C LYS A 485 17.08 15.77 -28.92
N VAL A 486 18.20 16.06 -28.27
CA VAL A 486 19.44 16.51 -28.93
C VAL A 486 20.34 15.32 -29.27
N ASN A 487 20.36 14.27 -28.45
CA ASN A 487 21.23 13.10 -28.58
C ASN A 487 20.43 11.79 -28.68
N LYS A 488 20.22 11.32 -29.91
CA LYS A 488 19.52 10.06 -30.21
C LYS A 488 20.21 8.80 -29.67
N GLN A 489 21.51 8.85 -29.38
CA GLN A 489 22.20 7.71 -28.76
C GLN A 489 21.81 7.57 -27.29
N LEU A 490 21.69 8.70 -26.57
CA LEU A 490 21.23 8.73 -25.18
C LEU A 490 19.77 8.26 -25.08
N GLU A 491 18.94 8.63 -26.05
CA GLU A 491 17.55 8.15 -26.16
C GLU A 491 17.48 6.63 -26.28
N ALA A 492 18.26 6.04 -27.19
CA ALA A 492 18.31 4.58 -27.36
C ALA A 492 18.90 3.84 -26.15
N GLU A 493 19.91 4.40 -25.48
CA GLU A 493 20.49 3.83 -24.25
C GLU A 493 19.48 3.85 -23.09
N TRP A 494 18.70 4.93 -22.96
CA TRP A 494 17.65 5.04 -21.95
C TRP A 494 16.47 4.11 -22.26
N GLU A 495 16.03 4.01 -23.52
CA GLU A 495 14.99 3.06 -23.95
C GLU A 495 15.39 1.61 -23.64
N GLN A 496 16.63 1.22 -23.95
CA GLN A 496 17.15 -0.11 -23.61
C GLN A 496 17.21 -0.35 -22.10
N TYR A 497 17.53 0.67 -21.31
CA TYR A 497 17.52 0.57 -19.85
C TYR A 497 16.10 0.41 -19.29
N GLN A 498 15.12 1.13 -19.84
CA GLN A 498 13.72 1.05 -19.40
C GLN A 498 13.03 -0.24 -19.86
N GLU A 499 13.28 -0.72 -21.08
CA GLU A 499 12.76 -2.01 -21.56
C GLU A 499 13.25 -3.19 -20.72
N GLN A 500 14.44 -3.09 -20.14
CA GLN A 500 14.96 -4.09 -19.20
C GLN A 500 14.37 -3.95 -17.78
N ALA A 501 13.68 -2.85 -17.48
CA ALA A 501 13.18 -2.51 -16.15
C ALA A 501 11.64 -2.56 -16.02
N ASP A 502 10.88 -2.81 -17.10
CA ASP A 502 9.40 -2.83 -17.08
C ASP A 502 8.82 -4.09 -16.37
N PRO A 503 8.05 -3.96 -15.28
CA PRO A 503 7.52 -5.09 -14.52
C PRO A 503 6.41 -5.91 -15.23
N LEU A 504 5.72 -5.36 -16.22
CA LEU A 504 4.55 -6.01 -16.84
C LEU A 504 4.90 -7.09 -17.87
N VAL A 505 6.05 -6.97 -18.54
CA VAL A 505 6.59 -8.03 -19.41
C VAL A 505 6.92 -9.28 -18.59
N MET A 506 7.16 -9.15 -17.28
CA MET A 506 7.37 -10.28 -16.38
C MET A 506 6.07 -11.01 -15.99
N GLU A 507 4.93 -10.32 -15.90
CA GLU A 507 3.66 -10.94 -15.47
C GLU A 507 2.87 -11.60 -16.61
N GLU A 508 2.89 -11.06 -17.83
CA GLU A 508 2.11 -11.65 -18.95
C GLU A 508 2.63 -13.04 -19.36
N VAL A 509 3.93 -13.30 -19.21
CA VAL A 509 4.52 -14.63 -19.45
C VAL A 509 4.02 -15.67 -18.43
N LEU A 510 3.63 -15.24 -17.22
CA LEU A 510 3.18 -16.14 -16.16
C LEU A 510 1.70 -16.56 -16.30
N THR A 511 0.90 -15.83 -17.08
CA THR A 511 -0.55 -16.13 -17.23
C THR A 511 -0.92 -16.98 -18.44
N GLU A 512 -0.03 -17.15 -19.42
CA GLU A 512 -0.29 -17.99 -20.60
C GLU A 512 -0.01 -19.50 -20.36
N GLU A 513 0.48 -19.89 -19.17
CA GLU A 513 0.86 -21.28 -18.85
C GLU A 513 -0.03 -21.99 -17.79
N GLU A 514 -1.25 -21.49 -17.49
CA GLU A 514 -2.31 -22.27 -16.79
C GLU A 514 -3.31 -22.89 -17.78
#